data_AF-A0A0F8YB07-F1
#
_entry.id   AF-A0A0F8YB07-F1
#
_cell.length_a   1.000
_cell.length_b   1.000
_cell.length_c   1.000
_cell.angle_alpha   90.00
_cell.angle_beta   90.00
_cell.angle_gamma   90.00
#
_symmetry.space_group_name_H-M   'P 1'
#
loop_
_entity.id
_entity.type
_entity.pdbx_description
1 polymer ?
#
loop_
_entity_poly.entity_id
_entity_poly.type
_entity_poly.pdbx_seq_one_letter_code
_entity_poly.pdbx_strand_id
1 'polypeptide(L)'
;MSTKSKYVGGNLTFFESATFETVRCMAPVMFYDDFLGTDLNKDESGANGVWTHIDVSSSGDSTPLIAADVANGVARLPLDGGQSEAQESGLTWGNQRPFVLNQGLIFEARVALKVLPTDVAEAVWG
;
A
#
# COMPACT_ATOMS: atom_id res chain seq x y z
N MET A 1 14.82 12.46 10.00
CA MET A 1 13.73 12.20 10.98
C MET A 1 14.20 12.68 12.35
N SER A 2 13.46 13.54 13.02
CA SER A 2 13.93 14.32 14.19
C SER A 2 13.11 14.10 15.47
N THR A 3 12.22 13.11 15.46
CA THR A 3 11.50 12.65 16.65
C THR A 3 12.46 11.97 17.63
N LYS A 4 12.39 12.36 18.90
CA LYS A 4 13.17 11.81 20.01
C LYS A 4 12.25 11.41 21.14
N SER A 5 12.74 10.60 22.07
CA SER A 5 12.02 10.24 23.29
C SER A 5 12.73 10.74 24.54
N LYS A 6 11.95 11.04 25.58
CA LYS A 6 12.43 11.35 26.93
C LYS A 6 11.47 10.77 27.97
N TYR A 7 12.00 10.44 29.13
CA TYR A 7 11.18 9.95 30.24
C TYR A 7 10.73 11.12 31.12
N VAL A 8 9.42 11.33 31.28
CA VAL A 8 8.85 12.44 32.06
C VAL A 8 7.74 11.88 32.96
N GLY A 9 7.86 12.09 34.27
CA GLY A 9 6.81 11.72 35.23
C GLY A 9 6.41 10.23 35.19
N GLY A 10 7.37 9.32 34.93
CA GLY A 10 7.10 7.88 34.82
C GLY A 10 6.61 7.42 33.44
N ASN A 11 6.49 8.31 32.46
CA ASN A 11 5.99 7.98 31.13
C ASN A 11 7.04 8.27 30.04
N LEU A 12 7.16 7.35 29.07
CA LEU A 12 7.95 7.59 27.86
C LEU A 12 7.18 8.56 26.96
N THR A 13 7.74 9.74 26.74
CA THR A 13 7.15 10.81 25.93
C THR A 13 7.98 11.04 24.69
N PHE A 14 7.33 11.19 23.53
CA PHE A 14 7.98 11.47 22.25
C PHE A 14 7.82 12.95 21.91
N PHE A 15 8.84 13.56 21.33
CA PHE A 15 8.82 14.97 20.96
C PHE A 15 9.62 15.23 19.68
N GLU A 16 9.22 16.26 18.95
CA GLU A 16 9.96 16.75 17.79
C GLU A 16 11.15 17.59 18.25
N SER A 17 12.38 17.23 17.88
CA SER A 17 13.57 17.86 18.46
C SER A 17 13.85 19.28 17.97
N ALA A 18 13.24 19.70 16.84
CA ALA A 18 13.35 21.08 16.37
C ALA A 18 12.34 22.03 17.06
N THR A 19 11.11 21.56 17.34
CA THR A 19 10.02 22.40 17.89
C THR A 19 9.73 22.13 19.36
N PHE A 20 10.25 21.05 19.92
CA PHE A 20 9.97 20.53 21.27
C PHE A 20 8.50 20.17 21.52
N GLU A 21 7.69 20.08 20.47
CA GLU A 21 6.29 19.67 20.57
C GLU A 21 6.18 18.17 20.86
N THR A 22 5.26 17.81 21.75
CA THR A 22 4.96 16.40 22.04
C THR A 22 4.30 15.75 20.82
N VAL A 23 4.88 14.65 20.35
CA VAL A 23 4.36 13.87 19.22
C VAL A 23 3.97 12.47 19.68
N ARG A 24 3.23 11.74 18.84
CA ARG A 24 2.88 10.34 19.12
C ARG A 24 4.11 9.43 18.98
N CYS A 25 4.04 8.27 19.64
CA CYS A 25 5.06 7.20 19.65
C CYS A 25 5.57 6.77 18.27
N MET A 26 4.75 6.95 17.22
CA MET A 26 5.08 6.62 15.84
C MET A 26 4.73 7.79 14.92
N ALA A 27 5.26 8.96 15.22
CA ALA A 27 5.26 10.09 14.30
C ALA A 27 6.57 10.05 13.48
N PRO A 28 6.53 10.18 12.13
CA PRO A 28 5.33 10.24 11.29
C PRO A 28 4.57 8.91 11.25
N VAL A 29 3.28 8.95 10.93
CA VAL A 29 2.50 7.73 10.68
C VAL A 29 3.15 6.99 9.52
N MET A 30 3.51 5.73 9.74
CA MET A 30 4.13 4.87 8.74
C MET A 30 3.23 3.68 8.48
N PHE A 31 3.07 3.35 7.20
CA PHE A 31 2.46 2.11 6.75
C PHE A 31 3.45 1.44 5.79
N TYR A 32 3.61 0.14 5.96
CA TYR A 32 4.49 -0.70 5.15
C TYR A 32 3.80 -2.03 4.95
N ASP A 33 3.89 -2.55 3.73
CA ASP A 33 3.37 -3.85 3.38
C ASP A 33 4.36 -4.54 2.43
N ASP A 34 4.71 -5.77 2.75
CA ASP A 34 5.58 -6.65 1.97
C ASP A 34 4.79 -7.78 1.29
N PHE A 35 3.45 -7.74 1.39
CA PHE A 35 2.49 -8.68 0.81
C PHE A 35 2.71 -10.14 1.21
N LEU A 36 3.19 -10.41 2.43
CA LEU A 36 3.37 -11.76 2.96
C LEU A 36 2.09 -12.41 3.53
N GLY A 37 0.95 -11.74 3.43
CA GLY A 37 -0.36 -12.27 3.81
C GLY A 37 -0.77 -13.51 3.00
N THR A 38 -1.85 -14.18 3.43
CA THR A 38 -2.38 -15.35 2.69
C THR A 38 -3.16 -14.97 1.43
N ASP A 39 -3.63 -13.72 1.38
CA ASP A 39 -4.33 -13.09 0.25
C ASP A 39 -4.15 -11.56 0.39
N LEU A 40 -4.33 -10.78 -0.69
CA LEU A 40 -4.12 -9.33 -0.67
C LEU A 40 -5.14 -8.60 0.21
N ASN A 41 -6.35 -9.14 0.37
CA ASN A 41 -7.37 -8.60 1.28
C ASN A 41 -7.26 -9.17 2.71
N LYS A 42 -6.25 -9.99 3.01
CA LYS A 42 -6.03 -10.61 4.33
C LYS A 42 -4.71 -10.19 4.94
N ASP A 43 -4.65 -10.21 6.27
CA ASP A 43 -3.38 -10.13 6.99
C ASP A 43 -2.71 -11.51 7.12
N GLU A 44 -1.52 -11.56 7.72
CA GLU A 44 -0.77 -12.81 7.96
C GLU A 44 -1.53 -13.83 8.84
N SER A 45 -2.48 -13.37 9.66
CA SER A 45 -3.32 -14.22 10.49
C SER A 45 -4.54 -14.78 9.74
N GLY A 46 -4.77 -14.34 8.50
CA GLY A 46 -5.95 -14.68 7.70
C GLY A 46 -7.19 -13.85 8.05
N ALA A 47 -7.06 -12.82 8.90
CA ALA A 47 -8.12 -11.86 9.17
C ALA A 47 -8.20 -10.81 8.04
N ASN A 48 -9.25 -9.99 8.03
CA ASN A 48 -9.39 -8.95 7.00
C ASN A 48 -8.25 -7.92 7.12
N GLY A 49 -7.48 -7.79 6.04
CA GLY A 49 -6.41 -6.83 5.89
C GLY A 49 -6.93 -5.43 5.54
N VAL A 50 -5.98 -4.54 5.27
CA VAL A 50 -6.26 -3.14 4.94
C VAL A 50 -6.69 -2.93 3.50
N TRP A 51 -6.28 -3.80 2.59
CA TRP A 51 -6.55 -3.65 1.17
C TRP A 51 -7.92 -4.19 0.76
N THR A 52 -8.50 -3.50 -0.20
CA THR A 52 -9.68 -3.90 -0.96
C THR A 52 -9.29 -3.97 -2.42
N HIS A 53 -9.73 -5.02 -3.11
CA HIS A 53 -9.45 -5.22 -4.53
C HIS A 53 -10.26 -4.24 -5.37
N ILE A 54 -9.63 -3.69 -6.40
CA ILE A 54 -10.27 -2.98 -7.50
C ILE A 54 -10.16 -3.90 -8.71
N ASP A 55 -11.31 -4.21 -9.30
CA ASP A 55 -11.43 -4.91 -10.57
C ASP A 55 -12.63 -4.29 -11.32
N VAL A 56 -12.35 -3.60 -12.42
CA VAL A 56 -13.36 -2.90 -13.22
C VAL A 56 -13.76 -3.72 -14.46
N SER A 57 -13.08 -4.84 -14.72
CA SER A 57 -13.41 -5.68 -15.87
C SER A 57 -14.82 -6.28 -15.71
N SER A 58 -15.55 -6.39 -16.82
CA SER A 58 -16.80 -7.16 -16.85
C SER A 58 -16.55 -8.63 -17.18
N SER A 59 -15.39 -8.95 -17.76
CA SER A 59 -14.93 -10.29 -18.05
C SER A 59 -13.40 -10.41 -18.00
N GLY A 60 -12.89 -11.62 -17.77
CA GLY A 60 -11.46 -11.90 -17.71
C GLY A 60 -10.94 -12.09 -16.28
N ASP A 61 -9.63 -12.29 -16.17
CA ASP A 61 -8.91 -12.49 -14.90
C ASP A 61 -8.03 -11.28 -14.58
N SER A 62 -8.67 -10.17 -14.19
CA SER A 62 -7.98 -8.95 -13.71
C SER A 62 -8.06 -8.78 -12.19
N THR A 63 -8.54 -9.81 -11.46
CA THR A 63 -8.63 -9.73 -10.01
C THR A 63 -7.24 -9.72 -9.39
N PRO A 64 -6.92 -8.73 -8.52
CA PRO A 64 -5.68 -8.70 -7.75
C PRO A 64 -5.44 -9.98 -6.96
N LEU A 65 -4.20 -10.49 -6.97
CA LEU A 65 -3.83 -11.71 -6.24
C LEU A 65 -2.37 -11.70 -5.77
N ILE A 66 -2.06 -12.51 -4.75
CA ILE A 66 -0.67 -12.81 -4.38
C ILE A 66 -0.10 -13.85 -5.35
N ALA A 67 1.06 -13.56 -5.92
CA ALA A 67 1.71 -14.44 -6.88
C ALA A 67 2.18 -15.75 -6.23
N ALA A 68 1.53 -16.87 -6.56
CA ALA A 68 1.87 -18.18 -6.00
C ALA A 68 3.19 -18.77 -6.53
N ASP A 69 3.66 -18.30 -7.68
CA ASP A 69 4.80 -18.81 -8.45
C ASP A 69 6.07 -17.97 -8.27
N VAL A 70 6.10 -17.06 -7.30
CA VAL A 70 7.27 -16.20 -7.02
C VAL A 70 7.62 -16.27 -5.54
N ALA A 71 8.91 -16.30 -5.24
CA ALA A 71 9.36 -16.17 -3.87
C ALA A 71 9.14 -14.74 -3.36
N ASN A 72 8.71 -14.63 -2.11
CA ASN A 72 8.42 -13.39 -1.37
C ASN A 72 7.14 -12.69 -1.84
N GLY A 73 6.41 -12.08 -0.91
CA GLY A 73 5.11 -11.45 -1.13
C GLY A 73 5.09 -10.48 -2.30
N VAL A 74 4.61 -10.95 -3.45
CA VAL A 74 4.43 -10.13 -4.65
C VAL A 74 2.94 -10.02 -4.94
N ALA A 75 2.41 -8.82 -4.80
CA ALA A 75 1.09 -8.47 -5.33
C ALA A 75 1.13 -8.45 -6.86
N ARG A 76 0.21 -9.15 -7.51
CA ARG A 76 -0.04 -9.10 -8.94
C ARG A 76 -1.37 -8.42 -9.21
N LEU A 77 -1.33 -7.49 -10.17
CA LEU A 77 -2.47 -6.74 -10.67
C LEU A 77 -2.60 -7.07 -12.17
N PRO A 78 -3.19 -8.23 -12.52
CA PRO A 78 -3.28 -8.65 -13.91
C PRO A 78 -4.28 -7.78 -14.68
N LEU A 79 -4.01 -7.59 -15.97
CA LEU A 79 -4.95 -7.03 -16.94
C LEU A 79 -5.10 -8.05 -18.07
N ASP A 80 -6.33 -8.42 -18.40
CA ASP A 80 -6.61 -9.48 -19.38
C ASP A 80 -6.82 -8.90 -20.79
N GLY A 81 -5.74 -8.78 -21.56
CA GLY A 81 -5.83 -8.23 -22.92
C GLY A 81 -6.74 -9.05 -23.84
N GLY A 82 -7.50 -8.36 -24.71
CA GLY A 82 -8.28 -9.00 -25.78
C GLY A 82 -9.79 -8.73 -25.74
N GLN A 83 -10.27 -8.16 -24.64
CA GLN A 83 -11.65 -7.71 -24.50
C GLN A 83 -11.73 -6.21 -24.76
N SER A 84 -12.65 -5.77 -25.62
CA SER A 84 -12.88 -4.34 -25.92
C SER A 84 -13.65 -3.65 -24.78
N GLU A 85 -13.09 -3.68 -23.57
CA GLU A 85 -13.68 -3.13 -22.35
C GLU A 85 -12.66 -2.35 -21.53
N ALA A 86 -13.15 -1.56 -20.57
CA ALA A 86 -12.27 -0.91 -19.60
C ALA A 86 -11.73 -1.95 -18.62
N GLN A 87 -10.42 -1.92 -18.38
CA GLN A 87 -9.77 -2.82 -17.43
C GLN A 87 -8.91 -2.03 -16.46
N GLU A 88 -9.19 -2.22 -15.18
CA GLU A 88 -8.39 -1.70 -14.07
C GLU A 88 -8.26 -2.80 -13.03
N SER A 89 -7.03 -3.04 -12.58
CA SER A 89 -6.71 -3.94 -11.48
C SER A 89 -5.89 -3.16 -10.46
N GLY A 90 -6.32 -3.15 -9.20
CA GLY A 90 -5.70 -2.30 -8.20
C GLY A 90 -6.01 -2.68 -6.76
N LEU A 91 -5.33 -2.01 -5.83
CA LEU A 91 -5.59 -2.12 -4.40
C LEU A 91 -5.91 -0.74 -3.83
N THR A 92 -6.91 -0.68 -2.96
CA THR A 92 -7.24 0.53 -2.22
C THR A 92 -7.39 0.24 -0.74
N TRP A 93 -6.96 1.18 0.09
CA TRP A 93 -7.20 1.18 1.53
C TRP A 93 -8.22 2.26 1.93
N GLY A 94 -9.08 2.67 1.00
CA GLY A 94 -10.05 3.74 1.24
C GLY A 94 -9.38 5.05 1.71
N ASN A 95 -10.18 5.90 2.36
CA ASN A 95 -9.74 7.25 2.72
C ASN A 95 -8.96 7.28 4.05
N GLN A 96 -7.64 7.36 3.96
CA GLN A 96 -6.75 7.49 5.12
C GLN A 96 -6.36 8.94 5.37
N ARG A 97 -7.11 9.62 6.25
CA ARG A 97 -6.85 11.03 6.63
C ARG A 97 -5.42 11.33 7.11
N PRO A 98 -4.68 10.41 7.76
CA PRO A 98 -3.31 10.69 8.18
C PRO A 98 -2.29 10.77 7.03
N PHE A 99 -2.58 10.19 5.86
CA PHE A 99 -1.67 10.17 4.72
C PHE A 99 -2.07 11.25 3.72
N VAL A 100 -1.52 12.45 3.88
CA VAL A 100 -1.84 13.60 3.03
C VAL A 100 -0.62 14.05 2.24
N LEU A 101 -0.70 13.99 0.90
CA LEU A 101 0.38 14.38 -0.01
C LEU A 101 0.88 15.82 0.21
N ASN A 102 -0.03 16.76 0.49
CA ASN A 102 0.34 18.15 0.74
C ASN A 102 1.02 18.40 2.10
N GLN A 103 1.05 17.39 2.99
CA GLN A 103 1.72 17.47 4.29
C GLN A 103 3.07 16.73 4.30
N GLY A 104 3.62 16.43 3.12
CA GLY A 104 4.93 15.79 2.98
C GLY A 104 4.89 14.27 3.14
N LEU A 105 3.77 13.63 2.78
CA LEU A 105 3.71 12.17 2.66
C LEU A 105 4.77 11.69 1.67
N ILE A 106 5.54 10.70 2.09
CA ILE A 106 6.48 9.99 1.24
C ILE A 106 5.84 8.66 0.88
N PHE A 107 5.69 8.39 -0.41
CA PHE A 107 5.19 7.14 -0.94
C PHE A 107 6.31 6.45 -1.74
N GLU A 108 6.59 5.19 -1.40
CA GLU A 108 7.60 4.38 -2.06
C GLU A 108 7.01 3.00 -2.40
N ALA A 109 7.17 2.58 -3.65
CA ALA A 109 6.76 1.27 -4.11
C ALA A 109 7.80 0.71 -5.08
N ARG A 110 7.95 -0.62 -5.08
CA ARG A 110 8.72 -1.35 -6.10
C ARG A 110 7.75 -2.02 -7.06
N VAL A 111 7.71 -1.56 -8.30
CA VAL A 111 6.80 -2.08 -9.33
C VAL A 111 7.59 -2.60 -10.52
N ALA A 112 7.13 -3.71 -11.08
CA ALA A 112 7.62 -4.27 -12.33
C ALA A 112 6.45 -4.38 -13.31
N LEU A 113 6.36 -3.42 -14.24
CA LEU A 113 5.35 -3.43 -15.30
C LEU A 113 5.75 -4.45 -16.38
N LYS A 114 4.83 -5.35 -16.72
CA LYS A 114 4.99 -6.34 -17.78
C LYS A 114 3.79 -6.21 -18.72
N VAL A 115 4.08 -6.09 -20.00
CA VAL A 115 3.10 -5.76 -21.03
C VAL A 115 3.54 -6.46 -22.32
N LEU A 116 2.56 -6.94 -23.10
CA LEU A 116 2.82 -7.47 -24.44
C LEU A 116 3.22 -6.32 -25.38
N PRO A 117 4.01 -6.57 -26.44
CA PRO A 117 4.53 -5.50 -27.29
C PRO A 117 3.48 -4.58 -27.93
N THR A 118 2.23 -5.02 -28.03
CA THR A 118 1.12 -4.27 -28.63
C THR A 118 0.27 -3.52 -27.62
N ASP A 119 0.46 -3.77 -26.34
CA ASP A 119 -0.43 -3.30 -25.28
C ASP A 119 0.24 -2.18 -24.49
N VAL A 120 -0.52 -1.56 -23.60
CA VAL A 120 -0.04 -0.50 -22.71
C VAL A 120 -0.49 -0.81 -21.29
N ALA A 121 0.40 -0.63 -20.33
CA ALA A 121 0.08 -0.72 -18.91
C ALA A 121 0.70 0.49 -18.18
N GLU A 122 -0.07 1.08 -17.29
CA GLU A 122 0.36 2.23 -16.49
C GLU A 122 0.11 1.93 -15.00
N ALA A 123 1.05 2.31 -14.14
CA ALA A 123 0.86 2.30 -12.70
C ALA A 123 0.45 3.71 -12.24
N VAL A 124 -0.65 3.79 -11.49
CA VAL A 124 -1.21 5.05 -10.98
C VAL A 124 -1.36 4.95 -9.47
N TRP A 125 -1.12 6.07 -8.77
CA TRP A 125 -1.27 6.20 -7.32
C TRP A 125 -2.05 7.48 -7.00
N GLY A 126 -2.83 7.46 -5.91
CA GLY A 126 -3.66 8.58 -5.47
C GLY A 126 -4.39 8.32 -4.18
#